data_AF-L7YMB6-F1
#
_entry.id   AF-L7YMB6-F1
#
_cell.length_a   1.000
_cell.length_b   1.000
_cell.length_c   1.000
_cell.angle_alpha   90.00
_cell.angle_beta   90.00
_cell.angle_gamma   90.00
#
_symmetry.space_group_name_H-M   'P 1'
#
loop_
_entity.id
_entity.type
_entity.pdbx_description
1 polymer ?
#
loop_
_entity_poly.entity_id
_entity_poly.type
_entity_poly.pdbx_seq_one_letter_code
_entity_poly.pdbx_strand_id
1 'polypeptide(L)'
;MIMKNNQLKAILWRYLVNEFDEAVSEEYEKQFNHEFQYNQVSIAESTFGNEVTFDGTTTFIPKSLKITKSILNIETEKSFVETIHLKNLNEVKNYFEAATFDEHLAPSFDETLLIALTNK
;
A
#
# COMPACT_ATOMS: atom_id res chain seq x y z
N MET A 1 13.10 -12.63 17.23
CA MET A 1 12.02 -11.78 16.66
C MET A 1 12.50 -10.36 16.32
N ILE A 2 13.34 -9.71 17.14
CA ILE A 2 13.82 -8.33 16.92
C ILE A 2 14.58 -8.15 15.59
N MET A 3 15.48 -9.07 15.21
CA MET A 3 16.25 -8.95 13.96
C MET A 3 15.40 -8.97 12.68
N LYS A 4 14.30 -9.74 12.64
CA LYS A 4 13.41 -9.81 11.47
C LYS A 4 12.64 -8.50 11.27
N ASN A 5 12.27 -7.83 12.35
CA ASN A 5 11.58 -6.53 12.28
C ASN A 5 12.50 -5.42 11.78
N ASN A 6 13.76 -5.39 12.20
CA ASN A 6 14.72 -4.40 11.71
C ASN A 6 15.02 -4.55 10.21
N GLN A 7 15.12 -5.80 9.74
CA GLN A 7 15.30 -6.07 8.30
C GLN A 7 14.06 -5.67 7.49
N LEU A 8 12.86 -6.01 7.95
CA LEU A 8 11.62 -5.62 7.29
C LEU A 8 11.47 -4.10 7.22
N LYS A 9 11.72 -3.42 8.35
CA LYS A 9 11.69 -1.96 8.44
C LYS A 9 12.65 -1.32 7.44
N ALA A 10 13.87 -1.84 7.32
CA ALA A 10 14.85 -1.34 6.36
C ALA A 10 14.43 -1.55 4.90
N ILE A 11 13.80 -2.68 4.57
CA ILE A 11 13.25 -2.94 3.22
C ILE A 11 12.20 -1.89 2.86
N LEU A 12 11.21 -1.69 3.74
CA LEU A 12 10.12 -0.74 3.52
C LEU A 12 10.63 0.71 3.45
N TRP A 13 11.48 1.10 4.39
CA TRP A 13 12.04 2.45 4.44
C TRP A 13 12.80 2.78 3.16
N ARG A 14 13.66 1.86 2.71
CA ARG A 14 14.42 2.04 1.46
C ARG A 14 13.51 2.18 0.24
N TYR A 15 12.42 1.40 0.18
CA TYR A 15 11.44 1.52 -0.89
C TYR A 15 10.80 2.92 -0.89
N LEU A 16 10.24 3.34 0.25
CA LEU A 16 9.55 4.63 0.34
C LEU A 16 10.48 5.83 0.07
N VAL A 17 11.71 5.80 0.60
CA VAL A 17 12.68 6.90 0.36
C VAL A 17 13.13 6.99 -1.10
N ASN A 18 13.12 5.88 -1.84
CA ASN A 18 13.45 5.91 -3.26
C ASN A 18 12.31 6.49 -4.12
N GLU A 19 11.06 6.38 -3.67
CA GLU A 19 9.88 6.84 -4.43
C GLU A 19 9.49 8.29 -4.10
N PHE A 20 9.80 8.78 -2.90
CA PHE A 20 9.44 10.12 -2.45
C PHE A 20 10.68 10.98 -2.19
N ASP A 21 10.89 12.05 -2.97
CA ASP A 21 11.95 13.04 -2.73
C ASP A 21 11.84 13.71 -1.34
N GLU A 22 10.62 13.76 -0.77
CA GLU A 22 10.33 14.32 0.56
C GLU A 22 10.57 13.34 1.73
N ALA A 23 10.77 12.05 1.44
CA ALA A 23 10.92 11.01 2.47
C ALA A 23 12.26 11.06 3.22
N VAL A 24 13.11 12.05 2.93
CA VAL A 24 14.34 12.35 3.68
C VAL A 24 14.09 13.31 4.85
N SER A 25 12.86 13.81 5.03
CA SER A 25 12.52 14.67 6.16
C SER A 25 12.40 13.89 7.48
N GLU A 26 12.78 14.52 8.60
CA GLU A 26 12.63 13.93 9.94
C GLU A 26 11.16 13.65 10.30
N GLU A 27 10.23 14.43 9.75
CA GLU A 27 8.79 14.27 9.98
C GLU A 27 8.28 12.99 9.32
N TYR A 28 8.70 12.72 8.08
CA TYR A 28 8.35 11.49 7.39
C TYR A 28 8.93 10.26 8.08
N GLU A 29 10.18 10.32 8.55
CA GLU A 29 10.77 9.22 9.32
C GLU A 29 10.00 8.95 10.62
N LYS A 30 9.58 10.00 11.34
CA LYS A 30 8.75 9.87 12.56
C LYS A 30 7.41 9.23 12.25
N GLN A 31 6.74 9.65 11.17
CA GLN A 31 5.48 9.06 10.73
C GLN A 31 5.66 7.58 10.38
N PHE A 32 6.63 7.23 9.54
CA PHE A 32 6.93 5.84 9.18
C PHE A 32 7.22 4.98 10.42
N ASN A 33 8.00 5.50 11.37
CA ASN A 33 8.31 4.81 12.62
C ASN A 33 7.05 4.53 13.46
N HIS A 34 6.16 5.52 13.55
CA HIS A 34 4.88 5.40 14.22
C HIS A 34 3.99 4.35 13.52
N GLU A 35 3.79 4.47 12.22
CA GLU A 35 3.04 3.52 11.39
C GLU A 35 3.55 2.08 11.52
N PHE A 36 4.86 1.89 11.44
CA PHE A 36 5.48 0.57 11.60
C PHE A 36 5.23 -0.01 13.01
N GLN A 37 5.28 0.83 14.06
CA GLN A 37 4.97 0.43 15.43
C GLN A 37 3.50 0.00 15.58
N TYR A 38 2.58 0.73 14.95
CA TYR A 38 1.15 0.41 14.94
C TYR A 38 0.77 -0.69 13.94
N ASN A 39 1.75 -1.32 13.28
CA ASN A 39 1.58 -2.43 12.37
C ASN A 39 0.74 -2.08 11.12
N GLN A 40 0.84 -0.85 10.66
CA GLN A 40 0.12 -0.37 9.49
C GLN A 40 0.94 0.75 8.83
N VAL A 41 1.59 0.43 7.72
CA VAL A 41 2.45 1.36 6.97
C VAL A 41 1.74 1.78 5.70
N SER A 42 1.54 3.10 5.52
CA SER A 42 0.98 3.64 4.29
C SER A 42 2.02 3.51 3.18
N ILE A 43 1.59 3.02 2.02
CA ILE A 43 2.48 2.81 0.86
C ILE A 43 2.12 3.78 -0.25
N ALA A 44 0.84 3.92 -0.56
CA ALA A 44 0.36 4.78 -1.63
C ALA A 44 -1.10 5.16 -1.37
N GLU A 45 -1.46 6.37 -1.79
CA GLU A 45 -2.83 6.86 -1.81
C GLU A 45 -3.06 7.54 -3.17
N SER A 46 -4.27 7.43 -3.68
CA SER A 46 -4.62 7.93 -5.01
C SER A 46 -6.11 8.19 -5.15
N THR A 47 -6.44 9.05 -6.11
CA THR A 47 -7.80 9.20 -6.62
C THR A 47 -7.77 8.96 -8.13
N PHE A 48 -8.65 8.10 -8.63
CA PHE A 48 -8.66 7.68 -10.04
C PHE A 48 -10.08 7.34 -10.55
N GLY A 49 -10.18 7.03 -11.84
CA GLY A 49 -11.42 6.68 -12.53
C GLY A 49 -11.90 7.78 -13.48
N ASN A 50 -12.54 7.39 -14.58
CA ASN A 50 -13.02 8.30 -15.61
C ASN A 50 -14.54 8.46 -15.57
N GLU A 51 -15.26 7.36 -15.34
CA GLU A 51 -16.72 7.33 -15.24
C GLU A 51 -17.18 7.52 -13.80
N VAL A 52 -16.48 6.88 -12.86
CA VAL A 52 -16.76 6.96 -11.42
C VAL A 52 -15.49 7.32 -10.68
N THR A 53 -15.59 8.15 -9.66
CA THR A 53 -14.42 8.53 -8.85
C THR A 53 -14.18 7.51 -7.74
N PHE A 54 -12.94 7.03 -7.66
CA PHE A 54 -12.48 6.11 -6.63
C PHE A 54 -11.35 6.70 -5.81
N ASP A 55 -11.37 6.46 -4.51
CA ASP A 55 -10.22 6.66 -3.63
C ASP A 55 -9.53 5.33 -3.35
N GLY A 56 -8.25 5.23 -3.69
CA GLY A 56 -7.40 4.08 -3.48
C GLY A 56 -6.43 4.30 -2.34
N THR A 57 -6.30 3.31 -1.46
CA THR A 57 -5.26 3.28 -0.42
C THR A 57 -4.56 1.93 -0.42
N THR A 58 -3.24 1.95 -0.48
CA THR A 58 -2.39 0.75 -0.38
C THR A 58 -1.64 0.80 0.95
N THR A 59 -1.79 -0.26 1.73
CA THR A 59 -1.22 -0.36 3.07
C THR A 59 -0.48 -1.68 3.26
N PHE A 60 0.69 -1.64 3.86
CA PHE A 60 1.45 -2.81 4.27
C PHE A 60 1.24 -3.10 5.77
N ILE A 61 1.00 -4.36 6.13
CA ILE A 61 0.78 -4.85 7.49
C ILE A 61 1.98 -5.73 7.90
N PRO A 62 2.96 -5.20 8.65
CA PRO A 62 4.22 -5.89 8.96
C PRO A 62 4.10 -7.26 9.64
N LYS A 63 3.25 -7.40 10.66
CA LYS A 63 3.12 -8.63 11.46
C LYS A 63 2.62 -9.81 10.63
N SER A 64 1.82 -9.56 9.60
CA SER A 64 1.23 -10.58 8.74
C SER A 64 1.81 -10.60 7.33
N LEU A 65 2.81 -9.75 7.05
CA LEU A 65 3.43 -9.58 5.73
C LEU A 65 2.38 -9.47 4.62
N LYS A 66 1.42 -8.57 4.83
CA LYS A 66 0.21 -8.47 4.02
C LYS A 66 0.11 -7.09 3.39
N ILE A 67 -0.24 -7.02 2.12
CA ILE A 67 -0.59 -5.78 1.45
C ILE A 67 -2.10 -5.75 1.29
N THR A 68 -2.70 -4.62 1.62
CA THR A 68 -4.14 -4.39 1.47
C THR A 68 -4.32 -3.19 0.56
N LYS A 69 -5.05 -3.37 -0.53
CA LYS A 69 -5.49 -2.28 -1.39
C LYS A 69 -6.98 -2.08 -1.14
N SER A 70 -7.34 -0.96 -0.52
CA SER A 70 -8.74 -0.60 -0.27
C SER A 70 -9.16 0.46 -1.26
N ILE A 71 -10.26 0.22 -1.96
CA ILE A 71 -10.78 1.08 -3.01
C ILE A 71 -12.19 1.46 -2.61
N LEU A 72 -12.42 2.76 -2.42
CA LEU A 72 -13.72 3.32 -2.10
C LEU A 72 -14.31 3.93 -3.36
N ASN A 73 -15.51 3.49 -3.76
CA ASN A 73 -16.32 4.22 -4.71
C ASN A 73 -16.98 5.40 -3.99
N ILE A 74 -16.61 6.62 -4.37
CA ILE A 74 -17.06 7.83 -3.67
C ILE A 74 -18.57 8.05 -3.86
N GLU A 75 -19.12 7.64 -5.00
CA GLU A 75 -20.53 7.86 -5.33
C GLU A 75 -21.45 6.91 -4.57
N THR A 76 -21.04 5.66 -4.38
CA THR A 76 -21.85 4.63 -3.73
C THR A 76 -21.47 4.37 -2.27
N GLU A 77 -20.36 4.96 -1.81
CA GLU A 77 -19.72 4.73 -0.51
C GLU A 77 -19.36 3.25 -0.24
N LYS A 78 -19.38 2.41 -1.27
CA LYS A 78 -19.04 0.98 -1.17
C LYS A 78 -17.57 0.78 -1.46
N SER A 79 -16.97 -0.14 -0.72
CA SER A 79 -15.55 -0.46 -0.84
C SER A 79 -15.30 -1.86 -1.37
N PHE A 80 -14.21 -1.97 -2.11
CA PHE A 80 -13.60 -3.24 -2.50
C PHE A 80 -12.22 -3.32 -1.86
N VAL A 81 -11.85 -4.50 -1.38
CA VAL A 81 -10.54 -4.74 -0.75
C VAL A 81 -9.85 -5.91 -1.43
N GLU A 82 -8.71 -5.63 -2.03
CA GLU A 82 -7.77 -6.63 -2.51
C GLU A 82 -6.69 -6.87 -1.46
N THR A 83 -6.27 -8.12 -1.30
CA THR A 83 -5.26 -8.50 -0.32
C THR A 83 -4.22 -9.42 -0.94
N ILE A 84 -2.95 -9.12 -0.71
CA ILE A 84 -1.80 -9.91 -1.13
C ILE A 84 -1.07 -10.41 0.11
N HIS A 85 -0.83 -11.71 0.20
CA HIS A 85 -0.12 -12.35 1.31
C HIS A 85 1.29 -12.75 0.90
N LEU A 86 2.30 -12.29 1.63
CA LEU A 86 3.70 -12.58 1.40
C LEU A 86 4.19 -13.53 2.50
N LYS A 87 4.90 -14.59 2.12
CA LYS A 87 5.21 -15.70 3.07
C LYS A 87 6.45 -15.41 3.92
N ASN A 88 7.34 -14.55 3.44
CA ASN A 88 8.63 -14.31 4.05
C ASN A 88 9.24 -12.97 3.60
N LEU A 89 10.36 -12.59 4.21
CA LEU A 89 11.04 -11.32 3.91
C LEU A 89 11.60 -11.24 2.48
N ASN A 90 11.95 -12.36 1.85
CA ASN A 90 12.42 -12.34 0.46
C ASN A 90 11.26 -12.01 -0.49
N GLU A 91 10.07 -12.55 -0.24
CA GLU A 91 8.87 -12.18 -1.01
C GLU A 91 8.50 -10.72 -0.82
N VAL A 92 8.64 -10.17 0.39
CA VAL A 92 8.46 -8.72 0.63
C VAL A 92 9.47 -7.90 -0.16
N LYS A 93 10.75 -8.26 -0.07
CA LYS A 93 11.81 -7.58 -0.81
C LYS A 93 11.54 -7.61 -2.31
N ASN A 94 11.25 -8.80 -2.86
CA ASN A 94 11.00 -8.97 -4.28
C ASN A 94 9.75 -8.20 -4.73
N TYR A 95 8.70 -8.15 -3.91
CA TYR A 95 7.50 -7.39 -4.23
C TYR A 95 7.82 -5.90 -4.40
N PHE A 96 8.48 -5.28 -3.42
CA PHE A 96 8.82 -3.86 -3.47
C PHE A 96 9.97 -3.52 -4.43
N GLU A 97 10.79 -4.49 -4.84
CA GLU A 97 11.81 -4.29 -5.88
C GLU A 97 11.26 -4.49 -7.30
N ALA A 98 10.19 -5.26 -7.47
CA ALA A 98 9.60 -5.56 -8.78
C ALA A 98 8.43 -4.64 -9.13
N ALA A 99 7.66 -4.18 -8.13
CA ALA A 99 6.53 -3.32 -8.36
C ALA A 99 6.98 -1.88 -8.65
N THR A 100 6.39 -1.24 -9.64
CA THR A 100 6.50 0.22 -9.78
C THR A 100 5.57 0.89 -8.78
N PHE A 101 5.90 2.11 -8.33
CA PHE A 101 5.01 2.85 -7.43
C PHE A 101 3.62 3.04 -8.02
N ASP A 102 3.52 3.25 -9.33
CA ASP A 102 2.25 3.36 -10.07
C ASP A 102 1.34 2.13 -9.88
N GLU A 103 1.92 0.93 -9.77
CA GLU A 103 1.15 -0.30 -9.51
C GLU A 103 0.53 -0.32 -8.09
N HIS A 104 0.90 0.60 -7.21
CA HIS A 104 0.27 0.79 -5.90
C HIS A 104 -0.76 1.92 -5.89
N LEU A 105 -0.79 2.77 -6.92
CA LEU A 105 -1.76 3.84 -7.06
C LEU A 105 -3.11 3.33 -7.60
N ALA A 106 -3.18 2.15 -8.19
CA ALA A 106 -4.46 1.61 -8.66
C ALA A 106 -4.55 0.08 -8.48
N PRO A 107 -5.77 -0.47 -8.40
CA PRO A 107 -5.99 -1.90 -8.63
C PRO A 107 -5.52 -2.33 -10.03
N SER A 108 -5.24 -3.61 -10.18
CA SER A 108 -4.90 -4.22 -11.47
C SER A 108 -6.12 -4.48 -12.38
N PHE A 109 -7.32 -4.12 -11.92
CA PHE A 109 -8.60 -4.37 -12.59
C PHE A 109 -9.04 -3.17 -13.43
N ASP A 110 -9.84 -3.44 -14.46
CA ASP A 110 -10.50 -2.37 -15.21
C ASP A 110 -11.60 -1.68 -14.38
N GLU A 111 -11.90 -0.43 -14.77
CA GLU A 111 -12.88 0.42 -14.09
C GLU A 111 -14.29 -0.20 -14.11
N THR A 112 -14.68 -0.84 -15.22
CA THR A 112 -16.01 -1.48 -15.36
C THR A 112 -16.23 -2.58 -14.32
N LEU A 113 -15.21 -3.40 -14.03
CA LEU A 113 -15.26 -4.43 -13.00
C LEU A 113 -15.34 -3.81 -11.61
N LEU A 114 -14.57 -2.75 -11.33
CA LEU A 114 -14.63 -2.05 -10.04
C LEU A 114 -16.01 -1.44 -9.79
N ILE A 115 -16.60 -0.81 -10.81
CA ILE A 115 -17.98 -0.31 -10.77
C ILE A 115 -18.94 -1.47 -10.44
N ALA A 116 -18.83 -2.61 -11.13
CA ALA A 116 -19.70 -3.76 -10.87
C ALA A 116 -19.54 -4.33 -9.44
N LEU A 117 -18.33 -4.29 -8.88
CA LEU A 117 -18.03 -4.74 -7.51
C LEU A 117 -18.51 -3.76 -6.44
N THR A 118 -18.60 -2.47 -6.77
CA THR A 118 -18.93 -1.38 -5.84
C THR A 118 -20.30 -0.75 -6.09
N ASN A 119 -21.09 -1.23 -7.05
CA ASN A 119 -22.46 -0.77 -7.28
C ASN A 119 -23.55 -1.64 -6.61
N LYS A 120 -23.21 -2.80 -6.05
CA LYS A 120 -24.18 -3.76 -5.48
C LYS A 120 -24.74 -3.33 -4.15
#